data_AF-A0A660PXJ9-F1
#
_entry.id   AF-A0A660PXJ9-F1
#
_cell.length_a   1.000
_cell.length_b   1.000
_cell.length_c   1.000
_cell.angle_alpha   90.00
_cell.angle_beta   90.00
_cell.angle_gamma   90.00
#
_symmetry.space_group_name_H-M   'P 1'
#
loop_
_entity.id
_entity.type
_entity.pdbx_description
1 polymer ?
#
loop_
_entity_poly.entity_id
_entity_poly.type
_entity_poly.pdbx_seq_one_letter_code
_entity_poly.pdbx_strand_id
1 'polypeptide(L)'
;MCIVEIEGIRNFPTSCTTPVTDGMEIQTHTAEVEAVRTEVLQLFLSEHTSSCLICGEKEECKKYLSTIRKAGVTTGCRYCPKDGQCELQDVTERMGIEELHYSVYYRNYPVEKDDPFYDRDYNLCILCGRCVRMCQDVRGANVLAFTQRGRDCVIGPAFGRTLVDAGCEFCG
;
A
#
# COMPACT_ATOMS: atom_id res chain seq x y z
N MET A 1 4.93 8.50 -3.73
CA MET A 1 6.27 8.77 -3.18
C MET A 1 7.32 9.23 -4.17
N CYS A 2 7.26 8.90 -5.46
CA CYS A 2 8.25 9.33 -6.47
C CYS A 2 8.03 10.75 -7.04
N ILE A 3 7.31 11.60 -6.31
CA ILE A 3 6.98 12.96 -6.74
C ILE A 3 8.25 13.80 -6.64
N VAL A 4 8.58 14.56 -7.69
CA VAL A 4 9.79 15.40 -7.76
C VAL A 4 9.46 16.75 -8.36
N GLU A 5 10.33 17.72 -8.14
CA GLU A 5 10.28 19.03 -8.78
C GLU A 5 11.33 19.10 -9.89
N ILE A 6 10.95 19.65 -11.03
CA ILE A 6 11.83 19.78 -12.20
C ILE A 6 11.79 21.24 -12.65
N GLU A 7 12.95 21.86 -12.80
CA GLU A 7 13.04 23.26 -13.20
C GLU A 7 12.35 23.50 -14.56
N GLY A 8 11.59 24.59 -14.66
CA GLY A 8 10.82 24.93 -15.87
C GLY A 8 9.50 24.17 -16.03
N ILE A 9 9.19 23.20 -15.17
CA ILE A 9 7.90 22.51 -15.15
C ILE A 9 7.05 23.02 -13.98
N ARG A 10 5.83 23.46 -14.27
CA ARG A 10 4.94 24.08 -13.26
C ARG A 10 4.39 23.11 -12.21
N ASN A 11 4.34 21.80 -12.51
CA ASN A 11 3.74 20.79 -11.65
C ASN A 11 4.81 19.90 -11.01
N PHE A 12 4.41 19.01 -10.09
CA PHE A 12 5.27 17.98 -9.51
C PHE A 12 5.07 16.63 -10.21
N PRO A 13 5.82 16.33 -11.29
CA PRO A 13 5.66 15.07 -12.00
C PRO A 13 6.17 13.87 -11.19
N THR A 14 5.75 12.68 -11.62
CA THR A 14 6.23 11.41 -11.05
C THR A 14 7.51 10.96 -11.72
N SER A 15 8.58 10.77 -10.94
CA SER A 15 9.89 10.36 -11.47
C SER A 15 9.90 8.95 -12.07
N CYS A 16 8.97 8.07 -11.67
CA CYS A 16 8.93 6.70 -12.16
C CYS A 16 8.40 6.55 -13.60
N THR A 17 7.78 7.58 -14.16
CA THR A 17 7.20 7.56 -15.52
C THR A 17 7.65 8.73 -16.39
N THR A 18 8.29 9.75 -15.83
CA THR A 18 8.76 10.92 -16.58
C THR A 18 10.07 10.58 -17.31
N PRO A 19 10.11 10.67 -18.65
CA PRO A 19 11.35 10.45 -19.40
C PRO A 19 12.40 11.52 -19.08
N VAL A 20 13.66 11.10 -18.96
CA VAL A 20 14.79 12.03 -18.74
C VAL A 20 15.13 12.78 -20.03
N THR A 21 15.51 14.06 -19.91
CA THR A 21 16.00 14.88 -21.02
C THR A 21 17.33 15.54 -20.66
N ASP A 22 18.12 15.87 -21.68
CA ASP A 22 19.38 16.59 -21.48
C ASP A 22 19.15 17.96 -20.81
N GLY A 23 19.99 18.30 -19.84
CA GLY A 23 19.89 19.55 -19.08
C GLY A 23 18.76 19.59 -18.05
N MET A 24 18.11 18.46 -17.74
CA MET A 24 17.06 18.40 -16.73
C MET A 24 17.64 18.59 -15.32
N GLU A 25 17.20 19.64 -14.61
CA GLU A 25 17.52 19.88 -13.20
C GLU A 25 16.37 19.40 -12.32
N ILE A 26 16.66 18.48 -11.39
CA ILE A 26 15.66 17.81 -10.55
C ILE A 26 15.96 18.09 -9.09
N GLN A 27 14.96 18.59 -8.36
CA GLN A 27 15.01 18.74 -6.91
C GLN A 27 14.10 17.71 -6.25
N THR A 28 14.67 16.93 -5.33
CA THR A 28 13.96 15.83 -4.65
C THR A 28 13.66 16.11 -3.18
N HIS A 29 14.18 17.23 -2.66
CA HIS A 29 14.13 17.68 -1.27
C HIS A 29 13.82 19.19 -1.22
N THR A 30 12.58 19.53 -1.57
CA THR A 30 12.02 20.88 -1.38
C THR A 30 10.83 20.77 -0.43
N ALA A 31 10.51 21.87 0.25
CA ALA A 31 9.40 21.88 1.21
C ALA A 31 8.08 21.51 0.52
N GLU A 32 7.90 21.94 -0.72
CA GLU A 32 6.75 21.65 -1.56
C GLU A 32 6.68 20.17 -1.94
N VAL A 33 7.79 19.56 -2.37
CA VAL A 33 7.84 18.12 -2.69
C VAL A 33 7.53 17.26 -1.46
N GLU A 34 8.09 17.62 -0.31
CA GLU A 34 7.84 16.91 0.94
C GLU A 34 6.39 17.06 1.39
N ALA A 35 5.81 18.26 1.31
CA ALA A 35 4.40 18.49 1.61
C ALA A 35 3.47 17.64 0.73
N VAL A 36 3.68 17.63 -0.60
CA VAL A 36 2.85 16.85 -1.52
C VAL A 36 2.99 15.34 -1.25
N ARG A 37 4.22 14.86 -0.98
CA ARG A 37 4.43 13.44 -0.62
C ARG A 37 3.69 13.09 0.66
N THR A 38 3.73 13.96 1.67
CA THR A 38 3.05 13.76 2.95
C THR A 38 1.55 13.66 2.76
N GLU A 39 0.95 14.58 2.00
CA GLU A 39 -0.49 14.55 1.67
C GLU A 39 -0.92 13.24 0.99
N VAL A 40 -0.16 12.79 -0.02
CA VAL A 40 -0.44 11.52 -0.70
C VAL A 40 -0.34 10.33 0.26
N LEU A 41 0.65 10.34 1.15
CA LEU A 41 0.82 9.28 2.13
C LEU A 41 -0.33 9.27 3.14
N GLN A 42 -0.76 10.44 3.64
CA GLN A 42 -1.90 10.53 4.55
C GLN A 42 -3.19 10.01 3.90
N LEU A 43 -3.40 10.23 2.60
CA LEU A 43 -4.53 9.65 1.87
C LEU A 43 -4.46 8.12 1.84
N PHE A 44 -3.29 7.52 1.58
CA PHE A 44 -3.14 6.06 1.67
C PHE A 44 -3.45 5.54 3.07
N LEU A 45 -3.00 6.23 4.11
CA LEU A 45 -3.23 5.86 5.51
C LEU A 45 -4.67 6.09 5.98
N SER A 46 -5.44 6.90 5.26
CA SER A 46 -6.86 7.14 5.55
C SER A 46 -7.73 5.92 5.22
N GLU A 47 -7.35 5.09 4.24
CA GLU A 47 -8.10 3.88 3.85
C GLU A 47 -7.44 2.57 4.30
N HIS A 48 -6.19 2.63 4.78
CA HIS A 48 -5.46 1.49 5.34
C HIS A 48 -5.62 1.43 6.86
N THR A 49 -5.71 0.23 7.44
CA THR A 49 -5.69 0.09 8.92
C THR A 49 -4.37 0.61 9.49
N SER A 50 -4.37 1.81 10.07
CA SER A 50 -3.14 2.55 10.43
C SER A 50 -2.71 2.39 11.89
N SER A 51 -3.34 1.50 12.66
CA SER A 51 -3.04 1.32 14.10
C SER A 51 -1.58 0.97 14.39
N CYS A 52 -0.89 0.27 13.49
CA CYS A 52 0.54 -0.04 13.64
C CYS A 52 1.48 1.16 13.40
N LEU A 53 0.98 2.25 12.82
CA LEU A 53 1.74 3.44 12.43
C LEU A 53 1.56 4.60 13.42
N ILE A 54 0.30 4.92 13.75
CA ILE A 54 -0.08 6.16 14.45
C ILE A 54 -0.47 5.97 15.92
N CYS A 55 -0.57 4.73 16.41
CA CYS A 55 -0.96 4.50 17.81
C CYS A 55 0.15 5.01 18.76
N GLY A 56 -0.19 5.87 19.72
CA GLY A 56 0.75 6.36 20.74
C GLY A 56 1.37 5.25 21.59
N GLU A 57 0.59 4.19 21.87
CA GLU A 57 1.01 3.03 22.67
C GLU A 57 1.75 1.96 21.85
N LYS A 58 2.16 2.27 20.61
CA LYS A 58 2.76 1.30 19.69
C LYS A 58 4.02 0.64 20.26
N GLU A 59 4.84 1.38 20.99
CA GLU A 59 6.11 0.89 21.56
C GLU A 59 5.88 0.00 22.77
N GLU A 60 4.87 0.28 23.59
CA GLU A 60 4.50 -0.60 24.69
C GLU A 60 3.90 -1.90 24.17
N CYS A 61 2.99 -1.81 23.21
CA CYS A 61 2.40 -2.96 22.55
C CYS A 61 3.46 -3.88 21.91
N LYS A 62 4.50 -3.31 21.27
CA LYS A 62 5.61 -4.09 20.68
C LYS A 62 6.30 -5.01 21.70
N LYS A 63 6.40 -4.60 22.97
CA LYS A 63 7.03 -5.41 24.03
C LYS A 63 6.25 -6.70 24.32
N TYR A 64 4.93 -6.66 24.21
CA TYR A 64 4.03 -7.76 24.59
C TYR A 64 3.53 -8.58 23.39
N LEU A 65 3.49 -8.01 22.17
CA LEU A 65 2.96 -8.65 20.96
C LEU A 65 4.02 -9.40 20.13
N SER A 66 5.10 -9.85 20.75
CA SER A 66 6.26 -10.46 20.08
C SER A 66 5.93 -11.71 19.23
N THR A 67 4.78 -12.34 19.45
CA THR A 67 4.38 -13.62 18.82
C THR A 67 3.21 -13.54 17.84
N ILE A 68 2.67 -12.35 17.52
CA ILE A 68 1.48 -12.23 16.64
C ILE A 68 1.81 -12.42 15.15
N ARG A 69 3.08 -12.34 14.77
CA ARG A 69 3.51 -12.56 13.38
C ARG A 69 3.12 -13.98 12.94
N LYS A 70 2.15 -14.08 12.02
CA LYS A 70 1.57 -15.32 11.44
C LYS A 70 0.51 -16.04 12.29
N ALA A 71 -0.10 -15.37 13.26
CA ALA A 71 -1.33 -15.90 13.85
C ALA A 71 -2.50 -15.74 12.86
N GLY A 72 -3.18 -16.83 12.52
CA GLY A 72 -4.38 -16.80 11.66
C GLY A 72 -5.65 -16.26 12.35
N VAL A 73 -5.49 -15.70 13.55
CA VAL A 73 -6.55 -15.16 14.40
C VAL A 73 -6.09 -13.86 15.05
N THR A 74 -7.02 -12.92 15.21
CA THR A 74 -6.76 -11.61 15.82
C THR A 74 -6.55 -11.78 17.34
N THR A 75 -5.29 -11.73 17.79
CA THR A 75 -4.94 -11.78 19.22
C THR A 75 -4.55 -10.42 19.81
N GLY A 76 -4.84 -9.32 19.11
CA GLY A 76 -4.60 -7.96 19.63
C GLY A 76 -5.02 -6.84 18.67
N CYS A 77 -4.79 -5.59 19.10
CA CYS A 77 -5.16 -4.38 18.34
C CYS A 77 -4.26 -4.12 17.12
N ARG A 78 -3.07 -4.76 17.06
CA ARG A 78 -2.19 -4.77 15.89
C ARG A 78 -2.30 -6.13 15.21
N TYR A 79 -3.08 -6.17 14.13
CA TYR A 79 -3.18 -7.33 13.25
C TYR A 79 -2.61 -6.97 11.89
N CYS A 80 -1.30 -7.17 11.73
CA CYS A 80 -0.63 -7.05 10.44
C CYS A 80 0.49 -8.10 10.37
N PRO A 81 0.42 -9.07 9.45
CA PRO A 81 1.46 -10.10 9.30
C PRO A 81 2.85 -9.54 8.94
N LYS A 82 2.89 -8.33 8.36
CA LYS A 82 4.11 -7.63 7.92
C LYS A 82 4.59 -6.57 8.91
N ASP A 83 4.05 -6.55 10.13
CA ASP A 83 4.42 -5.56 11.13
C ASP A 83 5.92 -5.61 11.51
N GLY A 84 6.62 -4.48 11.34
CA GLY A 84 8.06 -4.32 11.48
C GLY A 84 8.89 -4.84 10.30
N GLN A 85 8.24 -5.18 9.18
CA GLN A 85 8.86 -5.58 7.90
C GLN A 85 8.07 -4.99 6.71
N CYS A 86 7.48 -3.82 6.89
CA CYS A 86 6.57 -3.21 5.93
C CYS A 86 7.17 -1.92 5.37
N GLU A 87 7.35 -1.85 4.05
CA GLU A 87 7.85 -0.65 3.37
C GLU A 87 7.02 0.61 3.69
N LEU A 88 5.71 0.46 3.91
CA LEU A 88 4.84 1.57 4.28
C LEU A 88 5.18 2.14 5.66
N GLN A 89 5.61 1.28 6.61
CA GLN A 89 6.08 1.72 7.91
C GLN A 89 7.38 2.51 7.79
N ASP A 90 8.34 1.98 7.02
CA ASP A 90 9.64 2.64 6.79
C ASP A 90 9.47 4.03 6.16
N VAL A 91 8.57 4.16 5.18
CA VAL A 91 8.28 5.43 4.52
C VAL A 91 7.58 6.40 5.46
N THR A 92 6.59 5.94 6.23
CA THR A 92 5.85 6.78 7.19
C THR A 92 6.76 7.31 8.30
N GLU A 93 7.63 6.46 8.83
CA GLU A 93 8.62 6.84 9.84
C GLU A 93 9.63 7.85 9.30
N ARG A 94 10.16 7.61 8.09
CA ARG A 94 11.10 8.55 7.44
C ARG A 94 10.49 9.94 7.24
N MET A 95 9.19 10.00 6.98
CA MET A 95 8.47 11.25 6.74
C MET A 95 7.95 11.91 8.02
N GLY A 96 8.11 11.26 9.18
CA GLY A 96 7.72 11.82 10.47
C GLY A 96 6.21 12.02 10.63
N ILE A 97 5.38 11.19 10.01
CA ILE A 97 3.92 11.29 10.17
C ILE A 97 3.52 10.58 11.48
N GLU A 98 3.12 11.37 12.47
CA GLU A 98 2.66 10.89 13.77
C GLU A 98 1.13 10.86 13.88
N GLU A 99 0.45 11.75 13.15
CA GLU A 99 -1.01 11.91 13.17
C GLU A 99 -1.58 11.99 11.74
N LEU A 100 -2.87 11.63 11.59
CA LEU A 100 -3.58 11.73 10.31
C LEU A 100 -4.52 12.94 10.31
N HIS A 101 -4.42 13.79 9.29
CA HIS A 101 -5.33 14.92 9.11
C HIS A 101 -6.66 14.52 8.48
N TYR A 102 -6.69 13.37 7.78
CA TYR A 102 -7.91 12.82 7.18
C TYR A 102 -8.58 11.81 8.11
N SER A 103 -9.92 11.77 8.06
CA SER A 103 -10.68 10.76 8.78
C SER A 103 -10.35 9.37 8.25
N VAL A 104 -10.02 8.45 9.16
CA VAL A 104 -9.78 7.05 8.81
C VAL A 104 -11.10 6.40 8.44
N TYR A 105 -11.14 5.82 7.24
CA TYR A 105 -12.25 5.02 6.74
C TYR A 105 -11.82 3.56 6.64
N TYR A 106 -12.41 2.71 7.48
CA TYR A 106 -12.19 1.29 7.40
C TYR A 106 -13.05 0.66 6.31
N ARG A 107 -12.41 0.03 5.32
CA ARG A 107 -13.07 -0.56 4.14
C ARG A 107 -13.98 -1.74 4.50
N ASN A 108 -13.68 -2.45 5.60
CA ASN A 108 -14.45 -3.57 6.14
C ASN A 108 -14.75 -4.67 5.11
N TYR A 109 -13.78 -4.98 4.25
CA TYR A 109 -13.89 -6.13 3.36
C TYR A 109 -13.66 -7.44 4.12
N PRO A 110 -14.37 -8.52 3.78
CA PRO A 110 -14.05 -9.83 4.30
C PRO A 110 -12.65 -10.26 3.82
N VAL A 111 -11.94 -11.01 4.67
CA VAL A 111 -10.69 -11.66 4.27
C VAL A 111 -11.02 -12.83 3.37
N GLU A 112 -10.45 -12.87 2.17
CA GLU A 112 -10.62 -13.98 1.22
C GLU A 112 -9.73 -15.14 1.66
N LYS A 113 -10.31 -16.34 1.76
CA LYS A 113 -9.66 -17.57 2.24
C LYS A 113 -9.86 -18.77 1.32
N ASP A 114 -10.45 -18.53 0.15
CA ASP A 114 -10.70 -19.58 -0.85
C ASP A 114 -9.40 -20.01 -1.56
N ASP A 115 -8.34 -19.21 -1.40
CA ASP A 115 -7.03 -19.47 -1.97
C ASP A 115 -6.27 -20.55 -1.18
N PRO A 116 -5.69 -21.56 -1.85
CA PRO A 116 -5.04 -22.70 -1.20
C PRO A 116 -3.72 -22.38 -0.49
N PHE A 117 -3.12 -21.21 -0.72
CA PHE A 117 -1.76 -20.89 -0.24
C PHE A 117 -1.66 -19.68 0.68
N TYR A 118 -2.58 -18.72 0.60
CA TYR A 118 -2.54 -17.52 1.43
C TYR A 118 -3.92 -16.91 1.62
N ASP A 119 -4.15 -16.28 2.77
CA ASP A 119 -5.31 -15.43 3.00
C ASP A 119 -5.05 -14.05 2.37
N ARG A 120 -6.07 -13.47 1.71
CA ARG A 120 -5.98 -12.14 1.11
C ARG A 120 -6.86 -11.14 1.86
N ASP A 121 -6.22 -10.12 2.42
CA ASP A 121 -6.87 -9.05 3.16
C ASP A 121 -6.75 -7.70 2.42
N TYR A 122 -7.83 -7.25 1.79
CA TYR A 122 -7.86 -5.96 1.09
C TYR A 122 -7.87 -4.75 2.02
N ASN A 123 -8.12 -4.92 3.32
CA ASN A 123 -8.03 -3.82 4.29
C ASN A 123 -6.58 -3.37 4.54
N LEU A 124 -5.60 -4.22 4.16
CA LEU A 124 -4.16 -3.92 4.18
C LEU A 124 -3.61 -3.45 2.82
N CYS A 125 -4.44 -3.44 1.77
CA CYS A 125 -4.00 -3.11 0.42
C CYS A 125 -4.05 -1.60 0.15
N ILE A 126 -2.91 -0.99 -0.20
CA ILE A 126 -2.81 0.42 -0.63
C ILE A 126 -2.98 0.61 -2.15
N LEU A 127 -3.45 -0.41 -2.87
CA LEU A 127 -3.70 -0.35 -4.31
C LEU A 127 -2.46 0.01 -5.16
N CYS A 128 -1.26 -0.39 -4.75
CA CYS A 128 -0.01 -0.02 -5.43
C CYS A 128 0.20 -0.69 -6.81
N GLY A 129 -0.63 -1.67 -7.18
CA GLY A 129 -0.58 -2.36 -8.48
C GLY A 129 0.66 -3.23 -8.73
N ARG A 130 1.55 -3.42 -7.73
CA ARG A 130 2.75 -4.27 -7.91
C ARG A 130 2.40 -5.73 -8.24
N CYS A 131 1.36 -6.27 -7.59
CA CYS A 131 0.87 -7.63 -7.87
C CYS A 131 0.25 -7.74 -9.28
N VAL A 132 -0.46 -6.71 -9.75
CA VAL A 132 -0.99 -6.65 -11.12
C VAL A 132 0.15 -6.69 -12.14
N ARG A 133 1.17 -5.85 -11.97
CA ARG A 133 2.36 -5.85 -12.84
C ARG A 133 3.10 -7.18 -12.83
N MET A 134 3.30 -7.79 -11.66
CA MET A 134 3.93 -9.13 -11.59
C MET A 134 3.12 -10.18 -12.36
N CYS A 135 1.79 -10.15 -12.23
CA CYS A 135 0.89 -11.08 -12.90
C CYS A 135 0.88 -10.90 -14.43
N GLN A 136 0.91 -9.65 -14.91
CA GLN A 136 0.82 -9.32 -16.32
C GLN A 136 2.19 -9.34 -17.02
N ASP A 137 3.16 -8.60 -16.49
CA ASP A 137 4.43 -8.32 -17.18
C ASP A 137 5.44 -9.45 -17.00
N VAL A 138 5.44 -10.11 -15.84
CA VAL A 138 6.45 -11.14 -15.52
C VAL A 138 5.90 -12.55 -15.72
N ARG A 139 4.71 -12.83 -15.19
CA ARG A 139 4.09 -14.17 -15.31
C ARG A 139 3.32 -14.36 -16.62
N GLY A 140 2.82 -13.28 -17.24
CA GLY A 140 1.98 -13.37 -18.44
C GLY A 140 0.60 -14.00 -18.21
N ALA A 141 0.20 -14.23 -16.95
CA ALA A 141 -1.04 -14.91 -16.60
C ALA A 141 -2.27 -14.00 -16.78
N ASN A 142 -2.09 -12.68 -16.63
CA ASN A 142 -3.14 -11.67 -16.81
C ASN A 142 -4.41 -11.90 -15.97
N VAL A 143 -4.27 -12.59 -14.83
CA VAL A 143 -5.39 -12.92 -13.93
C VAL A 143 -5.80 -11.73 -13.07
N LEU A 144 -4.85 -10.95 -12.58
CA LEU A 144 -5.11 -9.82 -11.69
C LEU A 144 -5.27 -8.51 -12.47
N ALA A 145 -6.28 -7.73 -12.11
CA ALA A 145 -6.48 -6.37 -12.59
C ALA A 145 -7.11 -5.49 -11.50
N PHE A 146 -7.10 -4.17 -11.71
CA PHE A 146 -7.95 -3.28 -10.93
C PHE A 146 -9.41 -3.51 -11.35
N THR A 147 -10.24 -3.85 -10.37
CA THR A 147 -11.68 -4.03 -10.53
C THR A 147 -12.41 -2.95 -9.74
N GLN A 148 -13.66 -2.69 -10.13
CA GLN A 148 -14.45 -1.57 -9.60
C GLN A 148 -13.77 -0.20 -9.81
N ARG A 149 -14.30 0.86 -9.20
CA ARG A 149 -13.76 2.23 -9.30
C ARG A 149 -13.95 2.99 -8.00
N GLY A 150 -13.15 4.04 -7.82
CA GLY A 150 -13.20 4.87 -6.62
C GLY A 150 -12.84 4.07 -5.36
N ARG A 151 -13.59 4.30 -4.29
CA ARG A 151 -13.41 3.65 -2.99
C ARG A 151 -13.53 2.12 -3.04
N ASP A 152 -14.39 1.61 -3.91
CA ASP A 152 -14.64 0.17 -4.01
C ASP A 152 -13.58 -0.56 -4.84
N CYS A 153 -12.53 0.14 -5.29
CA CYS A 153 -11.50 -0.45 -6.13
C CYS A 153 -10.72 -1.55 -5.40
N VAL A 154 -10.69 -2.74 -5.97
CA VAL A 154 -9.93 -3.90 -5.43
C VAL A 154 -9.16 -4.58 -6.56
N ILE A 155 -8.07 -5.27 -6.20
CA ILE A 155 -7.26 -6.00 -7.17
C ILE A 155 -7.72 -7.46 -7.19
N GLY A 156 -8.31 -7.89 -8.29
CA GLY A 156 -8.81 -9.25 -8.41
C GLY A 156 -9.08 -9.66 -9.86
N PRO A 157 -9.55 -10.90 -10.06
CA PRO A 157 -9.96 -11.38 -11.37
C PRO A 157 -11.16 -10.62 -11.92
N ALA A 158 -11.29 -10.64 -13.25
CA ALA A 158 -12.47 -10.14 -13.92
C ALA A 158 -13.74 -10.87 -13.44
N PHE A 159 -14.86 -10.14 -13.39
CA PHE A 159 -16.19 -10.66 -13.05
C PHE A 159 -16.33 -11.24 -11.63
N GLY A 160 -15.44 -10.88 -10.69
CA GLY A 160 -15.55 -11.32 -9.29
C GLY A 160 -15.35 -12.83 -9.10
N ARG A 161 -14.63 -13.48 -10.03
CA ARG A 161 -14.25 -14.90 -9.90
C ARG A 161 -13.20 -15.07 -8.80
N THR A 162 -13.14 -16.27 -8.22
CA THR A 162 -12.03 -16.66 -7.35
C THR A 162 -10.72 -16.75 -8.15
N LEU A 163 -9.57 -16.68 -7.50
CA LEU A 163 -8.28 -16.85 -8.20
C LEU A 163 -8.16 -18.25 -8.81
N VAL A 164 -8.69 -19.27 -8.12
CA VAL A 164 -8.69 -20.65 -8.60
C VAL A 164 -9.48 -20.75 -9.90
N ASP A 165 -10.71 -20.22 -9.94
CA ASP A 165 -11.55 -20.23 -11.14
C ASP A 165 -10.98 -19.39 -12.29
N ALA A 166 -10.21 -18.35 -11.95
CA ALA A 166 -9.55 -17.50 -12.91
C ALA A 166 -8.22 -18.08 -13.44
N GLY A 167 -7.80 -19.27 -12.98
CA GLY A 167 -6.57 -19.93 -13.43
C GLY A 167 -5.30 -19.31 -12.87
N CYS A 168 -5.35 -18.73 -11.67
CA CYS A 168 -4.17 -18.25 -10.97
C CYS A 168 -3.20 -19.40 -10.67
N GLU A 169 -1.93 -19.20 -10.99
CA GLU A 169 -0.87 -20.18 -10.71
C GLU A 169 -0.25 -20.03 -9.30
N PHE A 170 -0.69 -19.03 -8.52
CA PHE A 170 -0.17 -18.77 -7.16
C PHE A 170 1.36 -18.67 -7.10
N CYS A 171 1.92 -17.79 -7.94
CA CYS A 171 3.36 -17.66 -8.17
C CYS A 171 4.21 -17.15 -7.00
N GLY A 172 3.69 -17.09 -5.77
CA GLY A 172 4.41 -16.64 -4.58
C GLY A 172 3.61 -15.70 -3.69
#